data_AF-A0A3A8EAP6-F1
#
_entry.id   AF-A0A3A8EAP6-F1
#
_cell.length_a   1.000
_cell.length_b   1.000
_cell.length_c   1.000
_cell.angle_alpha   90.00
_cell.angle_beta   90.00
_cell.angle_gamma   90.00
#
_symmetry.space_group_name_H-M   'P 1'
#
loop_
_entity.id
_entity.type
_entity.pdbx_description
1 polymer ?
#
loop_
_entity_poly.entity_id
_entity_poly.type
_entity_poly.pdbx_seq_one_letter_code
_entity_poly.pdbx_strand_id
1 'polypeptide(L)'
;MKETNQIVKKSNDLITAKYRLTIIQQYVLHNVISQIHIEDTDFKKYEVNVRSIAENHGIDTKNAYRYIKKSALELNKQPIIIGDEIEGIALNWFSSVRYNSNRGTLLVDFHPDLKPYLLQLQGYFTQYENKNIQRFKCVHSLRFYEFLKQKQNLGKGKEFYVELTLAEIRSMFCFSDSEYKANKDLRVYVIEPALKEIHEQTDLSITDTQFLKKGRSINSVYITAKPKTASKTAKNSDSGVSKQKTVEIPTNIVKQPENANVSDLQHRASKITGLIMSNRLSDRFKQGDESIMQMMARIQNEITTDAIADQWENKLEEFGVVF
;
A
#
# COMPACT_ATOMS: atom_id res chain seq x y z
N MET A 1 -27.31 9.49 -0.63
CA MET A 1 -26.33 10.10 0.29
C MET A 1 -25.15 10.55 -0.57
N LYS A 2 -24.59 11.76 -0.34
CA LYS A 2 -23.31 12.12 -0.96
C LYS A 2 -22.27 11.11 -0.47
N GLU A 3 -21.62 10.39 -1.38
CA GLU A 3 -20.48 9.54 -1.03
C GLU A 3 -19.36 10.45 -0.54
N THR A 4 -19.29 10.67 0.77
CA THR A 4 -18.10 11.23 1.41
C THR A 4 -17.00 10.20 1.21
N ASN A 5 -16.01 10.55 0.42
CA ASN A 5 -14.84 9.72 0.15
C ASN A 5 -14.07 9.50 1.46
N GLN A 6 -14.41 8.43 2.19
CA GLN A 6 -13.81 8.12 3.47
C GLN A 6 -12.39 7.63 3.25
N ILE A 7 -11.42 8.33 3.83
CA ILE A 7 -10.02 7.94 3.84
C ILE A 7 -9.80 7.01 5.02
N VAL A 8 -9.17 5.87 4.77
CA VAL A 8 -8.69 4.97 5.80
C VAL A 8 -7.20 5.13 5.98
N LYS A 9 -6.77 5.14 7.23
CA LYS A 9 -5.37 5.26 7.64
C LYS A 9 -4.99 4.09 8.53
N LYS A 10 -3.80 3.53 8.30
CA LYS A 10 -3.20 2.48 9.11
C LYS A 10 -1.70 2.73 9.22
N SER A 11 -1.11 2.46 10.37
CA SER A 11 0.34 2.47 10.47
C SER A 11 0.94 1.42 9.53
N ASN A 12 2.18 1.64 9.13
CA ASN A 12 2.88 0.67 8.29
C ASN A 12 3.11 -0.66 9.03
N ASP A 13 3.28 -0.63 10.35
CA ASP A 13 3.41 -1.83 11.19
C ASP A 13 2.13 -2.67 11.16
N LEU A 14 0.95 -2.03 11.15
CA LEU A 14 -0.33 -2.73 11.05
C LEU A 14 -0.55 -3.37 9.66
N ILE A 15 0.03 -2.77 8.62
CA ILE A 15 -0.01 -3.31 7.27
C ILE A 15 0.90 -4.53 7.15
N THR A 16 2.10 -4.50 7.73
CA THR A 16 3.04 -5.63 7.73
C THR A 16 2.74 -6.69 8.78
N ALA A 17 1.86 -6.41 9.74
CA ALA A 17 1.43 -7.34 10.77
C ALA A 17 0.92 -8.67 10.21
N LYS A 18 1.12 -9.76 10.95
CA LYS A 18 0.65 -11.10 10.57
C LYS A 18 -0.76 -11.32 11.14
N TYR A 19 -1.70 -11.64 10.27
CA TYR A 19 -3.05 -12.02 10.67
C TYR A 19 -3.78 -12.70 9.51
N ARG A 20 -4.84 -13.44 9.84
CA ARG A 20 -5.71 -14.07 8.86
C ARG A 20 -7.17 -13.79 9.17
N LEU A 21 -7.84 -13.15 8.21
CA LEU A 21 -9.26 -12.84 8.27
C LEU A 21 -9.96 -13.37 7.04
N THR A 22 -11.16 -13.91 7.21
CA THR A 22 -12.09 -14.20 6.12
C THR A 22 -12.54 -12.92 5.43
N ILE A 23 -13.10 -13.01 4.23
CA ILE A 23 -13.56 -11.83 3.49
C ILE A 23 -14.65 -11.05 4.25
N ILE A 24 -15.62 -11.73 4.87
CA ILE A 24 -16.68 -11.09 5.66
C ILE A 24 -16.10 -10.40 6.91
N GLN A 25 -15.11 -11.04 7.55
CA GLN A 25 -14.38 -10.45 8.66
C GLN A 25 -13.65 -9.17 8.26
N GLN A 26 -13.00 -9.15 7.09
CA GLN A 26 -12.37 -7.94 6.56
C GLN A 26 -13.40 -6.84 6.28
N TYR A 27 -14.57 -7.19 5.75
CA TYR A 27 -15.64 -6.21 5.54
C TYR A 27 -16.14 -5.59 6.84
N VAL A 28 -16.35 -6.41 7.88
CA VAL A 28 -16.72 -5.91 9.22
C VAL A 28 -15.63 -4.98 9.73
N LEU A 29 -14.38 -5.45 9.77
CA LEU A 29 -13.25 -4.68 10.28
C LEU A 29 -13.09 -3.36 9.54
N HIS A 30 -13.13 -3.37 8.21
CA HIS A 30 -12.95 -2.16 7.43
C HIS A 30 -14.10 -1.16 7.59
N ASN A 31 -15.35 -1.62 7.68
CA ASN A 31 -16.49 -0.74 7.97
C ASN A 31 -16.34 -0.06 9.35
N VAL A 32 -15.77 -0.74 10.34
CA VAL A 32 -15.49 -0.14 11.65
C VAL A 32 -14.33 0.86 11.55
N ILE A 33 -13.20 0.48 10.94
CA ILE A 33 -12.03 1.36 10.77
C ILE A 33 -12.40 2.64 10.00
N SER A 34 -13.28 2.55 9.00
CA SER A 34 -13.70 3.70 8.18
C SER A 34 -14.47 4.78 8.94
N GLN A 35 -14.91 4.50 10.17
CA GLN A 35 -15.57 5.46 11.06
C GLN A 35 -14.60 6.25 11.94
N ILE A 36 -13.31 5.88 11.95
CA ILE A 36 -12.28 6.62 12.69
C ILE A 36 -12.01 7.93 11.95
N HIS A 37 -12.15 9.06 12.65
CA HIS A 37 -11.82 10.36 12.09
C HIS A 37 -10.36 10.74 12.37
N ILE A 38 -9.80 11.58 11.51
CA ILE A 38 -8.40 12.02 11.61
C ILE A 38 -8.08 12.75 12.93
N GLU A 39 -9.07 13.45 13.49
CA GLU A 39 -8.96 14.22 14.73
C GLU A 39 -9.21 13.37 15.99
N ASP A 40 -9.57 12.10 15.83
CA ASP A 40 -9.90 11.25 16.97
C ASP A 40 -8.64 10.95 17.81
N THR A 41 -8.66 11.40 19.06
CA THR A 41 -7.62 11.15 20.06
C THR A 41 -7.86 9.86 20.85
N ASP A 42 -9.08 9.34 20.81
CA ASP A 42 -9.48 8.07 21.42
C ASP A 42 -10.50 7.33 20.55
N PHE A 43 -10.56 6.02 20.72
CA PHE A 43 -11.59 5.20 20.12
C PHE A 43 -12.95 5.51 20.72
N LYS A 44 -13.92 5.76 19.85
CA LYS A 44 -15.33 5.87 20.22
C LYS A 44 -15.96 4.47 20.29
N LYS A 45 -17.22 4.41 20.68
CA LYS A 45 -18.05 3.23 20.45
C LYS A 45 -18.52 3.25 19.00
N TYR A 46 -18.27 2.17 18.27
CA TYR A 46 -18.63 2.09 16.86
C TYR A 46 -19.89 1.25 16.68
N GLU A 47 -20.73 1.68 15.74
CA GLU A 47 -21.93 0.95 15.37
C GLU A 47 -21.93 0.72 13.86
N VAL A 48 -22.13 -0.53 13.43
CA VAL A 48 -22.20 -0.87 12.00
C VAL A 48 -23.53 -1.55 11.70
N ASN A 49 -24.24 -1.04 10.70
CA ASN A 49 -25.45 -1.68 10.23
C ASN A 49 -25.12 -2.90 9.37
N VAL A 50 -25.64 -4.08 9.74
CA VAL A 50 -25.33 -5.34 9.05
C VAL A 50 -25.89 -5.38 7.64
N ARG A 51 -27.05 -4.76 7.41
CA ARG A 51 -27.63 -4.63 6.08
C ARG A 51 -26.79 -3.73 5.17
N SER A 52 -26.23 -2.65 5.69
CA SER A 52 -25.29 -1.79 4.96
C SER A 52 -24.04 -2.57 4.51
N ILE A 53 -23.45 -3.39 5.38
CA ILE A 53 -22.35 -4.28 4.99
C ILE A 53 -22.81 -5.21 3.86
N ALA A 54 -23.97 -5.83 4.00
CA ALA A 54 -24.47 -6.78 3.00
C ALA A 54 -24.70 -6.12 1.63
N GLU A 55 -25.33 -4.95 1.60
CA GLU A 55 -25.62 -4.19 0.39
C GLU A 55 -24.34 -3.69 -0.28
N ASN A 56 -23.40 -3.11 0.48
CA ASN A 56 -22.14 -2.57 -0.05
C ASN A 56 -21.24 -3.65 -0.65
N HIS A 57 -21.28 -4.86 -0.09
CA HIS A 57 -20.43 -5.99 -0.49
C HIS A 57 -21.16 -7.04 -1.35
N GLY A 58 -22.41 -6.78 -1.74
CA GLY A 58 -23.20 -7.69 -2.59
C GLY A 58 -23.47 -9.06 -1.97
N ILE A 59 -23.60 -9.14 -0.65
CA ILE A 59 -23.91 -10.37 0.09
C ILE A 59 -25.42 -10.62 0.06
N ASP A 60 -25.83 -11.87 -0.19
CA ASP A 60 -27.23 -12.27 -0.14
C ASP A 60 -27.88 -11.91 1.22
N THR A 61 -28.89 -11.03 1.14
CA THR A 61 -29.54 -10.42 2.31
C THR A 61 -30.29 -11.44 3.15
N LYS A 62 -30.77 -12.55 2.57
CA LYS A 62 -31.55 -13.57 3.29
C LYS A 62 -30.79 -14.17 4.46
N ASN A 63 -29.47 -14.35 4.31
CA ASN A 63 -28.62 -14.93 5.35
C ASN A 63 -27.54 -13.98 5.88
N ALA A 64 -27.45 -12.75 5.33
CA ALA A 64 -26.43 -11.77 5.68
C ALA A 64 -26.33 -11.54 7.18
N TYR A 65 -27.46 -11.37 7.87
CA TYR A 65 -27.48 -11.16 9.32
C TYR A 65 -26.80 -12.28 10.10
N ARG A 66 -27.11 -13.54 9.76
CA ARG A 66 -26.53 -14.71 10.43
C ARG A 66 -25.03 -14.83 10.16
N TYR A 67 -24.62 -14.69 8.90
CA TYR A 67 -23.22 -14.84 8.51
C TYR A 67 -22.35 -13.71 9.05
N ILE A 68 -22.76 -12.46 8.86
CA ILE A 68 -22.00 -11.29 9.32
C ILE A 68 -21.91 -11.26 10.85
N LYS A 69 -23.01 -11.57 11.55
CA LYS A 69 -22.98 -11.71 13.03
C LYS A 69 -21.96 -12.75 13.47
N LYS A 70 -22.02 -13.97 12.88
CA LYS A 70 -21.11 -15.05 13.24
C LYS A 70 -19.65 -14.66 12.96
N SER A 71 -19.37 -14.14 11.77
CA SER A 71 -18.03 -13.71 11.36
C SER A 71 -17.47 -12.59 12.23
N ALA A 72 -18.30 -11.62 12.65
CA ALA A 72 -17.89 -10.55 13.55
C ALA A 72 -17.50 -11.08 14.95
N LEU A 73 -18.24 -12.05 15.49
CA LEU A 73 -17.90 -12.69 16.75
C LEU A 73 -16.63 -13.55 16.64
N GLU A 74 -16.43 -14.23 15.51
CA GLU A 74 -15.22 -15.01 15.23
C GLU A 74 -13.99 -14.14 14.97
N LEU A 75 -14.18 -12.91 14.47
CA LEU A 75 -13.09 -11.94 14.26
C LEU A 75 -12.35 -11.68 15.58
N ASN A 76 -13.09 -11.58 16.69
CA ASN A 76 -12.51 -11.27 17.99
C ASN A 76 -11.59 -12.39 18.55
N LYS A 77 -11.56 -13.55 17.89
CA LYS A 77 -10.68 -14.67 18.21
C LYS A 77 -9.43 -14.73 17.32
N GLN A 78 -9.35 -13.88 16.30
CA GLN A 78 -8.22 -13.83 15.38
C GLN A 78 -7.20 -12.81 15.91
N PRO A 79 -6.03 -13.27 16.38
CA PRO A 79 -4.99 -12.36 16.83
C PRO A 79 -4.38 -11.64 15.62
N ILE A 80 -3.83 -10.48 15.89
CA ILE A 80 -2.92 -9.76 15.01
C ILE A 80 -1.56 -9.70 15.70
N ILE A 81 -0.51 -10.10 14.98
CA ILE A 81 0.87 -10.12 15.48
C ILE A 81 1.65 -9.02 14.78
N ILE A 82 2.15 -8.06 15.56
CA ILE A 82 3.00 -6.97 15.07
C ILE A 82 4.44 -7.27 15.47
N GLY A 83 5.37 -7.21 14.51
CA GLY A 83 6.78 -7.58 14.70
C GLY A 83 7.11 -9.01 14.26
N ASP A 84 8.24 -9.52 14.72
CA ASP A 84 8.70 -10.88 14.41
C ASP A 84 8.13 -11.93 15.37
N GLU A 85 8.53 -13.20 15.22
CA GLU A 85 7.98 -14.31 16.03
C GLU A 85 8.58 -14.41 17.43
N ILE A 86 9.66 -13.66 17.71
CA ILE A 86 10.43 -13.76 18.95
C ILE A 86 10.09 -12.59 19.89
N GLU A 87 10.02 -11.37 19.35
CA GLU A 87 9.74 -10.14 20.10
C GLU A 87 8.40 -9.49 19.70
N GLY A 88 7.61 -10.15 18.84
CA GLY A 88 6.33 -9.63 18.38
C GLY A 88 5.27 -9.55 19.48
N ILE A 89 4.34 -8.61 19.28
CA ILE A 89 3.21 -8.39 20.18
C ILE A 89 1.96 -8.97 19.54
N ALA A 90 1.27 -9.87 20.25
CA ALA A 90 -0.04 -10.37 19.86
C ALA A 90 -1.14 -9.49 20.45
N LEU A 91 -1.96 -8.90 19.59
CA LEU A 91 -3.07 -8.02 19.93
C LEU A 91 -4.39 -8.60 19.40
N ASN A 92 -5.51 -8.11 19.93
CA ASN A 92 -6.84 -8.36 19.37
C ASN A 92 -7.34 -7.14 18.61
N TRP A 93 -8.19 -7.37 17.60
CA TRP A 93 -8.85 -6.28 16.88
C TRP A 93 -9.80 -5.47 17.77
N PHE A 94 -10.61 -6.16 18.57
CA PHE A 94 -11.64 -5.55 19.37
C PHE A 94 -11.50 -5.97 20.84
N SER A 95 -11.92 -5.09 21.74
CA SER A 95 -12.13 -5.43 23.15
C SER A 95 -13.53 -6.02 23.36
N SER A 96 -14.51 -5.58 22.54
CA SER A 96 -15.87 -6.11 22.59
C SER A 96 -16.55 -6.08 21.21
N VAL A 97 -17.33 -7.12 20.92
CA VAL A 97 -18.23 -7.19 19.76
C VAL A 97 -19.58 -7.71 20.24
N ARG A 98 -20.65 -6.93 20.02
CA ARG A 98 -22.02 -7.30 20.39
C ARG A 98 -22.97 -7.08 19.23
N TYR A 99 -23.91 -7.98 19.05
CA TYR A 99 -24.98 -7.82 18.07
C TYR A 99 -26.25 -7.31 18.75
N ASN A 100 -26.78 -6.19 18.27
CA ASN A 100 -28.06 -5.65 18.68
C ASN A 100 -29.15 -6.15 17.72
N SER A 101 -29.94 -7.13 18.15
CA SER A 101 -31.00 -7.72 17.34
C SER A 101 -32.14 -6.75 17.02
N ASN A 102 -32.43 -5.81 17.91
CA ASN A 102 -33.53 -4.86 17.73
C ASN A 102 -33.23 -3.86 16.61
N ARG A 103 -31.96 -3.48 16.46
CA ARG A 103 -31.51 -2.52 15.42
C ARG A 103 -30.86 -3.20 14.21
N GLY A 104 -30.52 -4.49 14.32
CA GLY A 104 -29.78 -5.20 13.29
C GLY A 104 -28.35 -4.68 13.10
N THR A 105 -27.70 -4.25 14.19
CA THR A 105 -26.39 -3.59 14.18
C THR A 105 -25.35 -4.36 14.99
N LEU A 106 -24.07 -4.18 14.63
CA LEU A 106 -22.92 -4.58 15.43
C LEU A 106 -22.45 -3.37 16.24
N LEU A 107 -22.31 -3.54 17.55
CA LEU A 107 -21.68 -2.60 18.46
C LEU A 107 -20.27 -3.11 18.74
N VAL A 108 -19.27 -2.28 18.46
CA VAL A 108 -17.86 -2.67 18.47
C VAL A 108 -17.02 -1.65 19.22
N ASP A 109 -16.14 -2.16 20.07
CA ASP A 109 -15.13 -1.37 20.77
C ASP A 109 -13.73 -1.87 20.32
N PHE A 110 -12.90 -1.01 19.75
CA PHE A 110 -11.50 -1.38 19.43
C PHE A 110 -10.73 -1.77 20.70
N HIS A 111 -9.71 -2.62 20.52
CA HIS A 111 -8.77 -2.85 21.60
C HIS A 111 -7.91 -1.58 21.82
N PRO A 112 -7.76 -1.08 23.07
CA PRO A 112 -6.99 0.15 23.33
C PRO A 112 -5.55 0.11 22.82
N ASP A 113 -4.92 -1.07 22.82
CA ASP A 113 -3.55 -1.24 22.32
C ASP A 113 -3.42 -0.99 20.80
N LEU A 114 -4.54 -0.89 20.07
CA LEU A 114 -4.52 -0.51 18.66
C LEU A 114 -4.43 1.00 18.41
N LYS A 115 -4.54 1.84 19.45
CA LYS A 115 -4.47 3.31 19.30
C LYS A 115 -3.21 3.77 18.55
N PRO A 116 -1.98 3.29 18.86
CA PRO A 116 -0.78 3.71 18.16
C PRO A 116 -0.76 3.37 16.67
N TYR A 117 -1.63 2.46 16.23
CA TYR A 117 -1.63 1.92 14.87
C TYR A 117 -2.80 2.44 14.01
N LEU A 118 -3.78 3.11 14.61
CA LEU A 118 -4.99 3.60 13.94
C LEU A 118 -5.32 5.07 14.23
N LEU A 119 -4.88 5.64 15.37
CA LEU A 119 -5.16 7.02 15.77
C LEU A 119 -3.92 7.89 15.66
N GLN A 120 -4.14 9.18 15.35
CA GLN A 120 -3.11 10.22 15.38
C GLN A 120 -1.79 9.86 14.69
N LEU A 121 -1.87 9.08 13.60
CA LEU A 121 -0.71 8.59 12.89
C LEU A 121 0.09 9.74 12.27
N GLN A 122 1.37 9.85 12.65
CA GLN A 122 2.33 10.80 12.09
C GLN A 122 3.51 10.03 11.46
N GLY A 123 4.04 10.54 10.35
CA GLY A 123 5.17 9.91 9.65
C GLY A 123 4.79 8.63 8.88
N TYR A 124 5.17 7.47 9.42
CA TYR A 124 5.15 6.16 8.71
C TYR A 124 3.78 5.47 8.74
N PHE A 125 2.84 5.97 7.94
CA PHE A 125 1.53 5.36 7.74
C PHE A 125 1.15 5.29 6.27
N THR A 126 0.13 4.50 5.99
CA THR A 126 -0.47 4.39 4.67
C THR A 126 -1.91 4.86 4.73
N GLN A 127 -2.34 5.52 3.65
CA GLN A 127 -3.71 5.96 3.48
C GLN A 127 -4.26 5.57 2.12
N TYR A 128 -5.54 5.25 2.08
CA TYR A 128 -6.25 4.91 0.85
C TYR A 128 -7.74 5.19 1.00
N GLU A 129 -8.44 5.28 -0.12
CA GLU A 129 -9.87 5.54 -0.15
C GLU A 129 -10.65 4.25 0.10
N ASN A 130 -11.63 4.29 1.01
CA ASN A 130 -12.51 3.15 1.34
C ASN A 130 -13.13 2.54 0.07
N LYS A 131 -13.56 3.39 -0.88
CA LYS A 131 -14.17 2.95 -2.15
C LYS A 131 -13.33 1.94 -2.95
N ASN A 132 -12.00 1.99 -2.82
CA ASN A 132 -11.10 1.11 -3.56
C ASN A 132 -11.12 -0.33 -3.02
N ILE A 133 -11.57 -0.54 -1.79
CA ILE A 133 -11.56 -1.86 -1.16
C ILE A 133 -12.95 -2.41 -0.86
N GLN A 134 -14.01 -1.62 -1.11
CA GLN A 134 -15.40 -2.02 -0.91
C GLN A 134 -15.86 -3.18 -1.81
N ARG A 135 -15.17 -3.45 -2.91
CA ARG A 135 -15.65 -4.41 -3.93
C ARG A 135 -14.83 -5.70 -4.00
N PHE A 136 -13.76 -5.80 -3.21
CA PHE A 136 -12.91 -6.98 -3.19
C PHE A 136 -13.69 -8.22 -2.78
N LYS A 137 -13.60 -9.26 -3.59
CA LYS A 137 -14.14 -10.60 -3.32
C LYS A 137 -13.03 -11.59 -3.03
N CYS A 138 -11.82 -11.34 -3.53
CA CYS A 138 -10.66 -12.14 -3.16
C CYS A 138 -10.14 -11.69 -1.78
N VAL A 139 -10.09 -12.65 -0.85
CA VAL A 139 -9.67 -12.43 0.55
C VAL A 139 -8.23 -11.92 0.68
N HIS A 140 -7.42 -12.06 -0.37
CA HIS A 140 -6.02 -11.65 -0.38
C HIS A 140 -5.81 -10.24 -0.95
N SER A 141 -6.77 -9.70 -1.70
CA SER A 141 -6.65 -8.41 -2.42
C SER A 141 -6.40 -7.25 -1.48
N LEU A 142 -7.09 -7.20 -0.34
CA LEU A 142 -6.90 -6.12 0.63
C LEU A 142 -5.45 -6.01 1.08
N ARG A 143 -4.85 -7.14 1.47
CA ARG A 143 -3.47 -7.19 1.97
C ARG A 143 -2.49 -6.73 0.90
N PHE A 144 -2.57 -7.29 -0.30
CA PHE A 144 -1.72 -6.85 -1.42
C PHE A 144 -1.91 -5.38 -1.77
N TYR A 145 -3.15 -4.90 -1.78
CA TYR A 145 -3.46 -3.49 -2.03
C TYR A 145 -2.79 -2.58 -1.00
N GLU A 146 -2.91 -2.91 0.28
CA GLU A 146 -2.28 -2.14 1.37
C GLU A 146 -0.75 -2.10 1.23
N PHE A 147 -0.12 -3.23 0.90
CA PHE A 147 1.33 -3.28 0.64
C PHE A 147 1.74 -2.41 -0.55
N LEU A 148 0.98 -2.45 -1.64
CA LEU A 148 1.25 -1.61 -2.80
C LEU A 148 1.07 -0.13 -2.46
N LYS A 149 0.01 0.24 -1.73
CA LYS A 149 -0.23 1.62 -1.29
C LYS A 149 0.86 2.12 -0.33
N GLN A 150 1.37 1.27 0.55
CA GLN A 150 2.49 1.59 1.43
C GLN A 150 3.74 1.98 0.62
N LYS A 151 4.00 1.26 -0.48
CA LYS A 151 5.17 1.50 -1.34
C LYS A 151 4.95 2.59 -2.39
N GLN A 152 3.70 2.91 -2.75
CA GLN A 152 3.36 4.02 -3.65
C GLN A 152 3.96 5.35 -3.19
N ASN A 153 3.95 5.62 -1.88
CA ASN A 153 4.51 6.85 -1.31
C ASN A 153 6.01 6.99 -1.59
N LEU A 154 6.75 5.87 -1.67
CA LEU A 154 8.18 5.88 -2.01
C LEU A 154 8.42 6.24 -3.48
N GLY A 155 7.49 5.85 -4.37
CA GLY A 155 7.54 6.18 -5.80
C GLY A 155 7.12 7.62 -6.15
N LYS A 156 6.91 8.49 -5.16
CA LYS A 156 6.48 9.89 -5.34
C LYS A 156 5.24 10.06 -6.25
N GLY A 157 4.31 9.10 -6.20
CA GLY A 157 3.09 9.13 -7.02
C GLY A 157 3.29 8.80 -8.50
N LYS A 158 4.46 8.27 -8.88
CA LYS A 158 4.72 7.71 -10.22
C LYS A 158 4.63 6.18 -10.18
N GLU A 159 5.08 5.53 -11.24
CA GLU A 159 5.30 4.09 -11.24
C GLU A 159 6.28 3.69 -10.14
N PHE A 160 5.98 2.58 -9.48
CA PHE A 160 6.77 2.02 -8.39
C PHE A 160 6.76 0.51 -8.47
N TYR A 161 7.66 -0.12 -7.72
CA TYR A 161 7.76 -1.56 -7.65
C TYR A 161 7.81 -2.06 -6.22
N VAL A 162 7.40 -3.31 -6.04
CA VAL A 162 7.49 -4.05 -4.78
C VAL A 162 8.00 -5.44 -5.07
N GLU A 163 9.03 -5.87 -4.36
CA GLU A 163 9.43 -7.28 -4.30
C GLU A 163 8.92 -7.90 -3.00
N LEU A 164 8.25 -9.04 -3.10
CA LEU A 164 7.85 -9.87 -1.98
C LEU A 164 8.32 -11.30 -2.22
N THR A 165 9.04 -11.87 -1.25
CA THR A 165 9.34 -13.31 -1.27
C THR A 165 8.07 -14.11 -1.00
N LEU A 166 8.00 -15.31 -1.57
CA LEU A 166 6.89 -16.22 -1.29
C LEU A 166 6.83 -16.62 0.19
N ALA A 167 7.97 -16.63 0.87
CA ALA A 167 8.06 -16.87 2.31
C ALA A 167 7.41 -15.73 3.12
N GLU A 168 7.70 -14.46 2.79
CA GLU A 168 7.05 -13.31 3.41
C GLU A 168 5.54 -13.32 3.21
N ILE A 169 5.06 -13.64 1.99
CA ILE A 169 3.62 -13.75 1.72
C ILE A 169 2.99 -14.84 2.59
N ARG A 170 3.60 -16.03 2.69
CA ARG A 170 3.07 -17.11 3.56
C ARG A 170 2.99 -16.69 5.01
N SER A 171 4.04 -16.06 5.52
CA SER A 171 4.13 -15.62 6.91
C SER A 171 3.11 -14.52 7.22
N MET A 172 3.04 -13.47 6.39
CA MET A 172 2.15 -12.32 6.60
C MET A 172 0.65 -12.66 6.48
N PHE A 173 0.31 -13.70 5.73
CA PHE A 173 -1.07 -14.16 5.53
C PHE A 173 -1.43 -15.34 6.45
N CYS A 174 -0.47 -15.80 7.27
CA CYS A 174 -0.60 -16.95 8.17
C CYS A 174 -1.15 -18.19 7.45
N PHE A 175 -0.53 -18.54 6.31
CA PHE A 175 -0.79 -19.82 5.65
C PHE A 175 -0.11 -20.95 6.43
N SER A 176 -0.80 -22.08 6.60
CA SER A 176 -0.16 -23.29 7.14
C SER A 176 0.77 -23.93 6.13
N ASP A 177 1.68 -24.80 6.58
CA ASP A 177 2.61 -25.51 5.70
C ASP A 177 1.94 -26.41 4.65
N SER A 178 0.69 -26.79 4.91
CA SER A 178 -0.16 -27.56 4.00
C SER A 178 -0.84 -26.70 2.94
N GLU A 179 -1.00 -25.40 3.18
CA GLU A 179 -1.71 -24.49 2.27
C GLU A 179 -0.78 -23.98 1.17
N TYR A 180 -1.27 -24.09 -0.08
CA TYR A 180 -0.54 -23.64 -1.26
C TYR A 180 0.91 -24.16 -1.29
N LYS A 181 1.14 -25.41 -0.86
CA LYS A 181 2.48 -25.97 -0.64
C LYS A 181 3.41 -25.79 -1.85
N ALA A 182 2.88 -25.96 -3.07
CA ALA A 182 3.63 -25.65 -4.27
C ALA A 182 3.64 -24.13 -4.53
N ASN A 183 4.81 -23.58 -4.89
CA ASN A 183 4.93 -22.15 -5.22
C ASN A 183 4.05 -21.74 -6.40
N LYS A 184 3.72 -22.68 -7.30
CA LYS A 184 2.74 -22.48 -8.38
C LYS A 184 1.33 -22.21 -7.81
N ASP A 185 0.92 -22.90 -6.76
CA ASP A 185 -0.41 -22.74 -6.17
C ASP A 185 -0.54 -21.36 -5.51
N LEU A 186 0.51 -20.92 -4.80
CA LEU A 186 0.55 -19.58 -4.22
C LEU A 186 0.47 -18.50 -5.31
N ARG A 187 1.14 -18.70 -6.44
CA ARG A 187 1.02 -17.81 -7.60
C ARG A 187 -0.41 -17.76 -8.15
N VAL A 188 -0.96 -18.91 -8.51
CA VAL A 188 -2.22 -19.03 -9.28
C VAL A 188 -3.46 -18.72 -8.44
N TYR A 189 -3.46 -19.08 -7.16
CA TYR A 189 -4.65 -18.97 -6.32
C TYR A 189 -4.62 -17.78 -5.34
N VAL A 190 -3.45 -17.19 -5.09
CA VAL A 190 -3.31 -16.08 -4.14
C VAL A 190 -2.86 -14.80 -4.83
N ILE A 191 -1.70 -14.83 -5.49
CA ILE A 191 -1.07 -13.61 -6.03
C ILE A 191 -1.81 -13.10 -7.27
N GLU A 192 -1.93 -13.92 -8.32
CA GLU A 192 -2.53 -13.49 -9.58
C GLU A 192 -3.99 -13.03 -9.42
N PRO A 193 -4.87 -13.73 -8.68
CA PRO A 193 -6.25 -13.27 -8.48
C PRO A 193 -6.33 -11.95 -7.71
N ALA A 194 -5.48 -11.77 -6.69
CA ALA A 194 -5.44 -10.53 -5.91
C ALA A 194 -4.97 -9.34 -6.77
N LEU A 195 -3.88 -9.50 -7.53
CA LEU A 195 -3.35 -8.44 -8.38
C LEU A 195 -4.32 -8.08 -9.52
N LYS A 196 -5.00 -9.08 -10.09
CA LYS A 196 -6.05 -8.85 -11.08
C LYS A 196 -7.19 -8.02 -10.49
N GLU A 197 -7.70 -8.40 -9.33
CA GLU A 197 -8.80 -7.68 -8.68
C GLU A 197 -8.40 -6.24 -8.31
N ILE A 198 -7.16 -6.03 -7.84
CA ILE A 198 -6.60 -4.70 -7.59
C ILE A 198 -6.56 -3.87 -8.88
N HIS A 199 -6.01 -4.43 -9.96
CA HIS A 199 -5.92 -3.78 -11.25
C HIS A 199 -7.31 -3.38 -11.78
N GLU A 200 -8.34 -4.18 -11.55
CA GLU A 200 -9.69 -3.91 -12.05
C GLU A 200 -10.46 -2.90 -11.19
N GLN A 201 -10.34 -2.98 -9.87
CA GLN A 201 -11.29 -2.33 -8.95
C GLN A 201 -10.74 -1.13 -8.17
N THR A 202 -9.43 -0.88 -8.20
CA THR A 202 -8.78 0.16 -7.38
C THR A 202 -8.25 1.34 -8.20
N ASP A 203 -7.66 2.31 -7.49
CA ASP A 203 -6.87 3.42 -8.02
C ASP A 203 -5.48 3.01 -8.53
N LEU A 204 -5.09 1.74 -8.44
CA LEU A 204 -3.80 1.24 -8.92
C LEU A 204 -3.95 0.41 -10.20
N SER A 205 -3.01 0.60 -11.13
CA SER A 205 -2.80 -0.23 -12.31
C SER A 205 -1.56 -1.08 -12.10
N ILE A 206 -1.71 -2.40 -12.03
CA ILE A 206 -0.58 -3.35 -12.12
C ILE A 206 -0.09 -3.34 -13.57
N THR A 207 1.16 -2.93 -13.80
CA THR A 207 1.75 -2.81 -15.15
C THR A 207 2.61 -4.01 -15.51
N ASP A 208 3.26 -4.63 -14.54
CA ASP A 208 4.06 -5.84 -14.74
C ASP A 208 4.09 -6.71 -13.48
N THR A 209 4.28 -8.02 -13.66
CA THR A 209 4.41 -8.98 -12.57
C THR A 209 5.38 -10.08 -12.96
N GLN A 210 6.57 -10.06 -12.35
CA GLN A 210 7.64 -11.01 -12.63
C GLN A 210 7.84 -11.98 -11.46
N PHE A 211 7.98 -13.26 -11.75
CA PHE A 211 8.28 -14.28 -10.75
C PHE A 211 9.76 -14.64 -10.82
N LEU A 212 10.53 -14.14 -9.86
CA LEU A 212 11.97 -14.31 -9.81
C LEU A 212 12.30 -15.70 -9.24
N LYS A 213 13.20 -16.42 -9.91
CA LYS A 213 13.62 -17.75 -9.52
C LYS A 213 14.91 -17.71 -8.71
N LYS A 214 15.02 -18.61 -7.74
CA LYS A 214 16.27 -18.97 -7.08
C LYS A 214 16.54 -20.44 -7.38
N GLY A 215 17.48 -20.70 -8.29
CA GLY A 215 17.66 -22.03 -8.88
C GLY A 215 16.44 -22.44 -9.72
N ARG A 216 15.87 -23.62 -9.45
CA ARG A 216 14.71 -24.15 -10.20
C ARG A 216 13.35 -23.63 -9.71
N SER A 217 13.30 -23.05 -8.52
CA SER A 217 12.06 -22.68 -7.83
C SER A 217 11.82 -21.17 -7.86
N ILE A 218 10.55 -20.76 -7.98
CA ILE A 218 10.15 -19.36 -7.78
C ILE A 218 10.41 -18.98 -6.32
N ASN A 219 11.06 -17.85 -6.10
CA ASN A 219 11.42 -17.35 -4.78
C ASN A 219 10.65 -16.08 -4.40
N SER A 220 10.53 -15.14 -5.33
CA SER A 220 9.86 -13.85 -5.10
C SER A 220 8.97 -13.46 -6.28
N VAL A 221 8.04 -12.55 -6.00
CA VAL A 221 7.25 -11.83 -6.98
C VAL A 221 7.67 -10.36 -6.95
N TYR A 222 7.97 -9.83 -8.14
CA TYR A 222 8.24 -8.42 -8.36
C TYR A 222 7.02 -7.82 -9.06
N ILE A 223 6.39 -6.85 -8.43
CA ILE A 223 5.12 -6.25 -8.87
C ILE A 223 5.39 -4.79 -9.21
N THR A 224 5.16 -4.40 -10.45
CA THR A 224 5.22 -3.00 -10.88
C THR A 224 3.81 -2.45 -10.95
N ALA A 225 3.59 -1.30 -10.33
CA ALA A 225 2.29 -0.66 -10.29
C ALA A 225 2.42 0.86 -10.44
N LYS A 226 1.36 1.48 -10.96
CA LYS A 226 1.26 2.94 -11.06
C LYS A 226 -0.14 3.42 -10.67
N PRO A 227 -0.29 4.65 -10.18
CA PRO A 227 -1.60 5.23 -9.96
C PRO A 227 -2.36 5.36 -11.29
N LYS A 228 -3.63 5.01 -11.31
CA LYS A 228 -4.51 5.31 -12.43
C LYS A 228 -4.74 6.81 -12.46
N THR A 229 -4.44 7.44 -13.60
CA THR A 229 -4.85 8.81 -13.85
C THR A 229 -6.37 8.84 -13.73
N ALA A 230 -6.93 9.74 -12.90
CA ALA A 230 -8.36 9.82 -12.71
C ALA A 230 -9.06 10.05 -14.05
N SER A 231 -9.68 9.01 -14.61
CA SER A 231 -10.64 9.21 -15.69
C SER A 231 -11.80 9.99 -15.06
N LYS A 232 -12.13 11.16 -15.60
CA LYS A 232 -13.41 11.81 -15.33
C LYS A 232 -14.50 10.74 -15.50
N THR A 233 -15.17 10.41 -14.41
CA THR A 233 -16.17 9.34 -14.35
C THR A 233 -17.19 9.57 -15.44
N ALA A 234 -17.24 8.69 -16.44
CA ALA A 234 -18.33 8.64 -17.39
C ALA A 234 -19.61 8.31 -16.62
N LYS A 235 -20.55 9.26 -16.58
CA LYS A 235 -21.94 8.98 -16.23
C LYS A 235 -22.56 8.17 -17.36
N ASN A 236 -23.13 7.01 -17.05
CA ASN A 236 -23.96 6.24 -17.98
C ASN A 236 -25.25 7.00 -18.29
N SER A 237 -25.59 7.17 -19.58
CA SER A 237 -26.75 6.50 -20.22
C SER A 237 -26.90 6.93 -21.69
N ASP A 238 -26.76 5.93 -22.57
CA ASP A 238 -27.54 5.60 -23.77
C ASP A 238 -27.76 6.57 -24.97
N SER A 239 -27.57 5.98 -26.17
CA SER A 239 -28.13 6.27 -27.50
C SER A 239 -27.71 7.51 -28.34
N GLY A 240 -27.15 7.24 -29.55
CA GLY A 240 -27.43 8.04 -30.78
C GLY A 240 -26.29 8.75 -31.55
N VAL A 241 -25.72 8.07 -32.57
CA VAL A 241 -25.35 8.53 -33.95
C VAL A 241 -24.78 9.97 -34.22
N SER A 242 -23.51 9.99 -34.68
CA SER A 242 -22.89 10.74 -35.83
C SER A 242 -22.32 12.19 -35.75
N LYS A 243 -21.11 12.29 -36.34
CA LYS A 243 -20.41 13.39 -37.11
C LYS A 243 -19.56 14.48 -36.42
N GLN A 244 -18.24 14.35 -36.66
CA GLN A 244 -17.16 15.33 -37.00
C GLN A 244 -17.30 16.84 -36.66
N LYS A 245 -16.27 17.44 -36.01
CA LYS A 245 -15.20 18.28 -36.62
C LYS A 245 -14.24 18.91 -35.57
N THR A 246 -13.03 19.16 -36.05
CA THR A 246 -11.75 19.64 -35.49
C THR A 246 -11.72 21.10 -34.98
N VAL A 247 -10.77 21.45 -34.07
CA VAL A 247 -9.91 22.69 -34.13
C VAL A 247 -8.56 22.44 -33.40
N GLU A 248 -7.46 22.95 -33.97
CA GLU A 248 -6.05 22.86 -33.54
C GLU A 248 -5.52 24.05 -32.68
N ILE A 249 -4.28 23.87 -32.20
CA ILE A 249 -3.33 24.54 -31.26
C ILE A 249 -2.96 26.02 -31.62
N PRO A 250 -2.23 26.82 -30.77
CA PRO A 250 -0.75 26.88 -30.89
C PRO A 250 0.13 27.32 -29.66
N THR A 251 1.34 26.71 -29.60
CA THR A 251 2.72 27.22 -29.33
C THR A 251 3.26 27.88 -28.03
N ASN A 252 4.31 27.23 -27.51
CA ASN A 252 5.66 27.67 -27.08
C ASN A 252 5.89 28.82 -26.08
N ILE A 253 6.87 28.63 -25.17
CA ILE A 253 8.12 29.41 -25.04
C ILE A 253 9.08 28.69 -24.05
N VAL A 254 10.34 28.53 -24.49
CA VAL A 254 11.52 28.10 -23.71
C VAL A 254 12.14 29.33 -23.00
N LYS A 255 12.70 29.16 -21.78
CA LYS A 255 13.88 29.90 -21.27
C LYS A 255 14.39 29.34 -19.91
N GLN A 256 15.69 29.03 -19.85
CA GLN A 256 16.58 29.06 -18.66
C GLN A 256 17.48 30.33 -18.79
N PRO A 257 18.23 30.85 -17.78
CA PRO A 257 18.95 30.12 -16.71
C PRO A 257 19.06 30.79 -15.29
N GLU A 258 19.79 30.08 -14.40
CA GLU A 258 20.63 30.50 -13.24
C GLU A 258 20.07 31.13 -11.95
N ASN A 259 20.04 30.32 -10.86
CA ASN A 259 20.52 30.59 -9.49
C ASN A 259 20.12 29.38 -8.59
N ALA A 260 20.99 28.39 -8.42
CA ALA A 260 20.69 27.25 -7.55
C ALA A 260 20.88 27.65 -6.08
N ASN A 261 19.81 27.49 -5.31
CA ASN A 261 19.77 27.78 -3.88
C ASN A 261 20.61 26.71 -3.12
N VAL A 262 21.16 27.03 -1.95
CA VAL A 262 21.97 26.07 -1.13
C VAL A 262 21.21 24.75 -0.86
N SER A 263 19.89 24.86 -0.76
CA SER A 263 18.94 23.74 -0.69
C SER A 263 19.02 22.79 -1.89
N ASP A 264 19.20 23.32 -3.10
CA ASP A 264 19.21 22.53 -4.33
C ASP A 264 20.49 21.70 -4.45
N LEU A 265 21.65 22.30 -4.15
CA LEU A 265 22.92 21.56 -4.07
C LEU A 265 22.90 20.47 -3.01
N GLN A 266 22.27 20.73 -1.85
CA GLN A 266 22.14 19.71 -0.80
C GLN A 266 21.22 18.55 -1.23
N HIS A 267 20.16 18.84 -1.98
CA HIS A 267 19.32 17.82 -2.61
C HIS A 267 20.08 17.01 -3.68
N ARG A 268 20.88 17.66 -4.53
CA ARG A 268 21.72 16.99 -5.54
C ARG A 268 22.79 16.12 -4.89
N ALA A 269 23.47 16.61 -3.86
CA ALA A 269 24.43 15.86 -3.08
C ALA A 269 23.82 14.61 -2.42
N SER A 270 22.60 14.75 -1.87
CA SER A 270 21.84 13.63 -1.31
C SER A 270 21.40 12.62 -2.38
N LYS A 271 21.04 13.10 -3.59
CA LYS A 271 20.71 12.26 -4.74
C LYS A 271 21.91 11.43 -5.20
N ILE A 272 23.07 12.07 -5.40
CA ILE A 272 24.33 11.42 -5.83
C ILE A 272 24.74 10.33 -4.85
N THR A 273 24.75 10.65 -3.55
CA THR A 273 25.09 9.67 -2.51
C THR A 273 24.06 8.54 -2.41
N GLY A 274 22.77 8.81 -2.58
CA GLY A 274 21.73 7.77 -2.67
C GLY A 274 21.86 6.87 -3.90
N LEU A 275 22.30 7.41 -5.04
CA LEU A 275 22.53 6.64 -6.26
C LEU A 275 23.73 5.70 -6.14
N ILE A 276 24.80 6.12 -5.45
CA ILE A 276 25.93 5.25 -5.11
C ILE A 276 25.47 4.04 -4.29
N MET A 277 24.59 4.24 -3.31
CA MET A 277 24.09 3.16 -2.44
C MET A 277 23.14 2.21 -3.18
N SER A 278 22.18 2.75 -3.91
CA SER A 278 21.17 1.94 -4.62
C SER A 278 21.76 1.10 -5.76
N ASN A 279 22.84 1.57 -6.39
CA ASN A 279 23.58 0.83 -7.43
C ASN A 279 24.73 -0.03 -6.86
N ARG A 280 24.88 -0.13 -5.54
CA ARG A 280 25.95 -0.89 -4.86
C ARG A 280 27.36 -0.49 -5.29
N LEU A 281 27.58 0.81 -5.55
CA LEU A 281 28.86 1.36 -5.99
C LEU A 281 29.74 1.84 -4.82
N SER A 282 29.33 1.67 -3.57
CA SER A 282 30.02 2.21 -2.38
C SER A 282 31.52 1.85 -2.34
N ASP A 283 31.90 0.61 -2.63
CA ASP A 283 33.32 0.18 -2.61
C ASP A 283 34.17 0.86 -3.68
N ARG A 284 33.57 1.39 -4.76
CA ARG A 284 34.26 2.10 -5.85
C ARG A 284 34.57 3.56 -5.51
N PHE A 285 33.86 4.13 -4.54
CA PHE A 285 33.96 5.54 -4.18
C PHE A 285 34.58 5.78 -2.80
N LYS A 286 34.85 4.70 -2.04
CA LYS A 286 35.60 4.74 -0.79
C LYS A 286 37.07 5.10 -1.02
N GLN A 287 37.64 5.89 -0.11
CA GLN A 287 39.06 6.22 -0.03
C GLN A 287 39.68 5.62 1.24
N GLY A 288 40.72 4.79 1.08
CA GLY A 288 41.36 4.08 2.19
C GLY A 288 40.39 3.20 2.97
N ASP A 289 40.49 3.22 4.30
CA ASP A 289 39.67 2.40 5.20
C ASP A 289 38.39 3.12 5.68
N GLU A 290 37.94 4.17 4.98
CA GLU A 290 36.76 4.94 5.42
C GLU A 290 35.48 4.08 5.45
N SER A 291 34.61 4.30 6.44
CA SER A 291 33.29 3.67 6.47
C SER A 291 32.37 4.24 5.39
N ILE A 292 31.31 3.51 5.02
CA ILE A 292 30.32 3.98 4.04
C ILE A 292 29.73 5.34 4.49
N MET A 293 29.49 5.52 5.78
CA MET A 293 28.94 6.75 6.32
C MET A 293 29.92 7.94 6.20
N GLN A 294 31.23 7.69 6.37
CA GLN A 294 32.29 8.69 6.17
C GLN A 294 32.46 9.07 4.69
N MET A 295 32.41 8.10 3.78
CA MET A 295 32.40 8.34 2.34
C MET A 295 31.24 9.25 1.92
N MET A 296 30.03 8.99 2.43
CA MET A 296 28.84 9.77 2.08
C MET A 296 28.92 11.21 2.57
N ALA A 297 29.39 11.41 3.81
CA ALA A 297 29.61 12.75 4.37
C ALA A 297 30.67 13.52 3.57
N ARG A 298 31.75 12.86 3.15
CA ARG A 298 32.80 13.47 2.31
C ARG A 298 32.23 13.90 0.95
N ILE A 299 31.55 13.00 0.23
CA ILE A 299 30.97 13.32 -1.09
C ILE A 299 29.94 14.45 -0.99
N GLN A 300 29.13 14.49 0.07
CA GLN A 300 28.19 15.58 0.28
C GLN A 300 28.89 16.92 0.54
N ASN A 301 30.03 16.92 1.23
CA ASN A 301 30.82 18.11 1.49
C ASN A 301 31.65 18.56 0.26
N GLU A 302 31.96 17.66 -0.67
CA GLU A 302 32.67 18.00 -1.91
C GLU A 302 31.76 18.77 -2.90
N ILE A 303 30.45 18.48 -2.91
CA ILE A 303 29.48 19.08 -3.83
C ILE A 303 29.07 20.48 -3.32
N THR A 304 29.90 21.47 -3.65
CA THR A 304 29.73 22.87 -3.23
C THR A 304 29.23 23.79 -4.35
N THR A 305 29.22 23.31 -5.60
CA THR A 305 28.76 24.05 -6.78
C THR A 305 28.04 23.11 -7.76
N ASP A 306 27.20 23.66 -8.64
CA ASP A 306 26.48 22.86 -9.65
C ASP A 306 27.44 22.16 -10.62
N ALA A 307 28.55 22.82 -10.97
CA ALA A 307 29.57 22.22 -11.81
C ALA A 307 30.18 20.96 -11.19
N ILE A 308 30.38 20.95 -9.86
CA ILE A 308 30.88 19.76 -9.15
C ILE A 308 29.77 18.69 -9.08
N ALA A 309 28.52 19.09 -8.88
CA ALA A 309 27.39 18.15 -8.93
C ALA A 309 27.29 17.48 -10.31
N ASP A 310 27.36 18.24 -11.40
CA ASP A 310 27.33 17.73 -12.79
C ASP A 310 28.48 16.75 -13.04
N GLN A 311 29.68 17.04 -12.53
CA GLN A 311 30.83 16.14 -12.63
C GLN A 311 30.58 14.80 -11.92
N TRP A 312 29.95 14.83 -10.74
CA TRP A 312 29.57 13.63 -10.01
C TRP A 312 28.47 12.84 -10.71
N GLU A 313 27.52 13.53 -11.35
CA GLU A 313 26.47 12.89 -12.14
C GLU A 313 27.06 12.19 -13.36
N ASN A 314 27.88 12.88 -14.17
CA ASN A 314 28.59 12.29 -15.31
C ASN A 314 29.46 11.09 -14.89
N LYS A 315 30.17 11.20 -13.76
CA LYS A 315 31.01 10.11 -13.25
C LYS A 315 30.19 8.87 -12.89
N LEU A 316 28.96 9.04 -12.40
CA LEU A 316 28.05 7.93 -12.12
C LEU A 316 27.44 7.35 -13.41
N GLU A 317 27.19 8.16 -14.44
CA GLU A 317 26.79 7.67 -15.76
C GLU A 317 27.83 6.73 -16.39
N GLU A 318 29.14 7.00 -16.18
CA GLU A 318 30.22 6.09 -16.60
C GLU A 318 30.14 4.70 -15.93
N PHE A 319 29.48 4.59 -14.77
CA PHE A 319 29.20 3.33 -14.09
C PHE A 319 27.83 2.73 -14.44
N GLY A 320 27.13 3.30 -15.43
CA GLY A 320 25.82 2.83 -15.90
C GLY A 320 24.63 3.28 -15.05
N VAL A 321 24.81 4.31 -14.21
CA VAL A 321 23.73 4.90 -13.40
C VAL A 321 22.93 5.89 -14.25
N VAL A 322 21.60 5.80 -14.20
CA VAL A 322 20.69 6.69 -14.96
C VAL A 322 19.97 7.64 -13.99
N PHE A 323 19.98 8.95 -14.30
CA PHE A 323 19.54 10.05 -13.42
C PHE A 323 18.09 10.48 -13.54
#